data_AF-A0A183HHT7-F1
#
_entry.id   AF-A0A183HHT7-F1
#
_cell.length_a   1.000
_cell.length_b   1.000
_cell.length_c   1.000
_cell.angle_alpha   90.00
_cell.angle_beta   90.00
_cell.angle_gamma   90.00
#
_symmetry.space_group_name_H-M   'P 1'
#
loop_
_entity.id
_entity.type
_entity.pdbx_description
1 polymer ?
#
loop_
_entity_poly.entity_id
_entity_poly.type
_entity_poly.pdbx_seq_one_letter_code
_entity_poly.pdbx_strand_id
1 'polypeptide(L)'
;MKIPLELFKTEKMGWGVRSMIDIPAGVFLCTYAGAILTDSQAEREGKAFGDEYFADVNLVDNVEKEKHNAGVDLGDSNDGYYSDEEINCGGGPILSSESELVAVDDDAYEEDDYYDRSGSELFSHFFC
;
A
#
# COMPACT_ATOMS: atom_id res chain seq x y z
N MET A 1 14.23 -25.43 -5.08
CA MET A 1 13.94 -26.23 -3.87
C MET A 1 12.51 -25.92 -3.45
N LYS A 2 11.66 -26.91 -3.20
CA LYS A 2 10.26 -26.70 -2.76
C LYS A 2 10.11 -27.25 -1.35
N ILE A 3 9.50 -26.49 -0.44
CA ILE A 3 9.27 -26.91 0.94
C ILE A 3 7.93 -27.69 0.99
N PRO A 4 7.88 -28.86 1.64
CA PRO A 4 6.64 -29.57 1.87
C PRO A 4 5.79 -28.81 2.90
N LEU A 5 4.66 -28.28 2.45
CA LEU A 5 3.67 -27.59 3.26
C LEU A 5 2.41 -28.46 3.40
N GLU A 6 1.76 -28.39 4.56
CA GLU A 6 0.46 -29.02 4.79
C GLU A 6 -0.60 -28.00 5.21
N LEU A 7 -1.83 -28.25 4.77
CA LEU A 7 -3.01 -27.49 5.17
C LEU A 7 -3.66 -28.19 6.36
N PHE A 8 -3.93 -27.44 7.44
CA PHE A 8 -4.53 -27.99 8.65
C PHE A 8 -5.61 -27.06 9.21
N LYS A 9 -6.57 -27.64 9.94
CA LYS A 9 -7.63 -26.87 10.60
C LYS A 9 -7.13 -26.39 11.95
N THR A 10 -7.21 -25.09 12.19
CA THR A 10 -6.91 -24.48 13.49
C THR A 10 -8.18 -24.45 14.36
N GLU A 11 -8.01 -24.36 15.69
CA GLU A 11 -9.15 -24.39 16.62
C GLU A 11 -10.04 -23.14 16.52
N LYS A 12 -9.46 -21.97 16.24
CA LYS A 12 -10.17 -20.67 16.27
C LYS A 12 -10.01 -19.82 15.01
N MET A 13 -8.95 -20.01 14.24
CA MET A 13 -8.51 -19.09 13.17
C MET A 13 -8.82 -19.59 11.76
N GLY A 14 -9.68 -20.59 11.62
CA GLY A 14 -9.96 -21.18 10.31
C GLY A 14 -8.86 -22.15 9.85
N TRP A 15 -8.43 -22.03 8.60
CA TRP A 15 -7.42 -22.90 7.99
C TRP A 15 -6.03 -22.28 8.10
N GLY A 16 -5.04 -23.09 8.45
CA GLY A 16 -3.64 -22.68 8.53
C GLY A 16 -2.77 -23.53 7.63
N VAL A 17 -1.59 -23.00 7.30
CA VAL A 17 -0.53 -23.71 6.57
C VAL A 17 0.68 -23.84 7.48
N ARG A 18 1.29 -25.03 7.57
CA ARG A 18 2.53 -25.26 8.32
C ARG A 18 3.51 -26.11 7.53
N SER A 19 4.80 -26.03 7.86
CA SER A 19 5.84 -26.86 7.25
C SER A 19 5.94 -28.22 7.94
N MET A 20 6.28 -29.25 7.16
CA MET A 20 6.55 -30.60 7.67
C MET A 20 7.99 -30.76 8.19
N ILE A 21 8.84 -29.77 7.92
CA ILE A 21 10.27 -29.77 8.22
C ILE A 21 10.69 -28.39 8.75
N ASP A 22 11.83 -28.33 9.44
CA ASP A 22 12.45 -27.08 9.86
C ASP A 22 12.97 -26.29 8.64
N ILE A 23 12.72 -24.99 8.65
CA ILE A 23 13.08 -24.08 7.56
C ILE A 23 14.17 -23.13 8.06
N PRO A 24 15.37 -23.10 7.44
CA PRO A 24 16.39 -22.14 7.80
C PRO A 24 16.01 -20.72 7.40
N ALA A 25 16.56 -19.72 8.10
CA ALA A 25 16.28 -18.32 7.84
C ALA A 25 16.71 -17.90 6.42
N GLY A 26 15.94 -17.00 5.80
CA GLY A 26 16.20 -16.49 4.44
C GLY A 26 15.74 -17.41 3.31
N VAL A 27 15.07 -18.52 3.61
CA VAL A 27 14.52 -19.40 2.58
C VAL A 27 13.16 -18.90 2.08
N PHE A 28 13.00 -18.89 0.76
CA PHE A 28 11.73 -18.62 0.10
C PHE A 28 10.72 -19.77 0.29
N LEU A 29 9.48 -19.43 0.68
CA LEU A 29 8.38 -20.39 0.88
C LEU A 29 7.51 -20.54 -0.36
N CYS A 30 6.73 -19.51 -0.65
CA CYS A 30 5.81 -19.47 -1.78
C CYS A 30 5.46 -18.03 -2.13
N THR A 31 4.91 -17.85 -3.32
CA THR A 31 4.32 -16.59 -3.77
C THR A 31 2.85 -16.57 -3.37
N TYR A 32 2.39 -15.45 -2.84
CA TYR A 32 0.97 -15.18 -2.69
C TYR A 32 0.37 -14.93 -4.08
N ALA A 33 -0.49 -15.83 -4.56
CA ALA A 33 -1.03 -15.78 -5.91
C ALA A 33 -2.53 -15.51 -5.88
N GLY A 34 -3.00 -14.59 -6.73
CA GLY A 34 -4.39 -14.17 -6.82
C GLY A 34 -4.63 -13.24 -8.01
N ALA A 35 -5.84 -12.67 -8.09
CA ALA A 35 -6.12 -11.60 -9.03
C ALA A 35 -5.57 -10.27 -8.49
N ILE A 36 -5.02 -9.43 -9.37
CA ILE A 36 -4.61 -8.07 -9.01
C ILE A 36 -5.82 -7.16 -9.23
N LEU A 37 -6.28 -6.55 -8.15
CA LEU A 37 -7.39 -5.60 -8.14
C LEU A 37 -6.84 -4.18 -8.01
N THR A 38 -7.52 -3.22 -8.63
CA THR A 38 -7.28 -1.79 -8.33
C THR A 38 -7.91 -1.44 -6.98
N ASP A 39 -7.43 -0.37 -6.33
CA ASP A 39 -7.93 0.08 -5.02
C ASP A 39 -9.47 0.23 -5.00
N SER A 40 -10.04 0.79 -6.08
CA SER A 40 -11.49 0.96 -6.20
C SER A 40 -12.27 -0.35 -6.31
N GLN A 41 -11.68 -1.38 -6.90
CA GLN A 41 -12.27 -2.71 -7.02
C GLN A 41 -12.14 -3.46 -5.71
N ALA A 42 -10.97 -3.40 -5.07
CA ALA A 42 -10.72 -4.00 -3.77
C ALA A 42 -11.69 -3.44 -2.70
N GLU A 43 -11.87 -2.12 -2.63
CA GLU A 43 -12.81 -1.52 -1.67
C GLU A 43 -14.25 -1.99 -1.91
N ARG A 44 -14.70 -1.99 -3.17
CA ARG A 44 -16.06 -2.40 -3.54
C ARG A 44 -16.31 -3.88 -3.23
N GLU A 45 -15.38 -4.75 -3.62
CA GLU A 45 -15.51 -6.20 -3.43
C GLU A 45 -15.34 -6.58 -1.96
N GLY A 46 -14.39 -5.95 -1.27
CA GLY A 46 -14.17 -6.12 0.17
C GLY A 46 -15.42 -5.77 0.97
N LYS A 47 -16.09 -4.65 0.65
CA LYS A 47 -17.35 -4.27 1.30
C LYS A 47 -18.51 -5.23 1.00
N ALA A 48 -18.53 -5.87 -0.16
CA ALA A 48 -19.63 -6.73 -0.58
C ALA A 48 -19.47 -8.19 -0.10
N PHE A 49 -18.24 -8.72 -0.11
CA PHE A 49 -17.96 -10.14 0.08
C PHE A 49 -16.91 -10.45 1.15
N GLY A 50 -16.28 -9.43 1.73
CA GLY A 50 -15.14 -9.57 2.64
C GLY A 50 -13.79 -9.41 1.92
N ASP A 51 -12.79 -8.98 2.67
CA ASP A 51 -11.42 -8.72 2.21
C ASP A 51 -10.38 -9.63 2.90
N GLU A 52 -10.83 -10.74 3.52
CA GLU A 52 -9.99 -11.62 4.36
C GLU A 52 -8.80 -12.25 3.61
N TYR A 53 -8.87 -12.25 2.28
CA TYR A 53 -7.84 -12.76 1.38
C TYR A 53 -7.29 -11.67 0.44
N PHE A 54 -7.35 -10.40 0.84
CA PHE A 54 -6.67 -9.33 0.11
C PHE A 54 -5.29 -9.05 0.70
N ALA A 55 -4.38 -8.59 -0.16
CA ALA A 55 -3.03 -8.21 0.24
C ALA A 55 -2.64 -6.93 -0.51
N ASP A 56 -2.13 -5.94 0.22
CA ASP A 56 -1.59 -4.72 -0.39
C ASP A 56 -0.24 -5.03 -1.05
N VAL A 57 -0.19 -4.84 -2.37
CA VAL A 57 1.01 -5.08 -3.17
C VAL A 57 2.01 -3.93 -3.05
N ASN A 58 1.56 -2.73 -2.68
CA ASN A 58 2.35 -1.49 -2.62
C ASN A 58 2.62 -1.05 -1.18
N LEU A 59 2.57 -1.98 -0.21
CA LEU A 59 2.69 -1.67 1.22
C LEU A 59 3.95 -0.87 1.56
N VAL A 60 5.10 -1.21 0.96
CA VAL A 60 6.37 -0.50 1.22
C VAL A 60 6.27 0.97 0.83
N ASP A 61 5.76 1.26 -0.37
CA ASP A 61 5.64 2.62 -0.88
C ASP A 61 4.64 3.43 -0.04
N ASN A 62 3.53 2.80 0.37
CA ASN A 62 2.52 3.40 1.22
C ASN A 62 3.13 3.81 2.58
N VAL A 63 3.86 2.90 3.22
CA VAL A 63 4.52 3.16 4.52
C VAL A 63 5.58 4.24 4.40
N GLU A 64 6.41 4.24 3.36
CA GLU A 64 7.43 5.27 3.16
C GLU A 64 6.80 6.65 2.92
N LYS A 65 5.69 6.72 2.18
CA LYS A 65 4.93 7.96 1.99
C LYS A 65 4.34 8.47 3.30
N GLU A 66 3.78 7.59 4.12
CA GLU A 66 3.23 7.94 5.43
C GLU A 66 4.32 8.44 6.39
N LYS A 67 5.49 7.80 6.38
CA LYS A 67 6.68 8.25 7.14
C LYS A 67 7.09 9.67 6.74
N HIS A 68 7.17 9.95 5.44
CA HIS A 68 7.47 11.29 4.96
C HIS A 68 6.40 12.31 5.40
N ASN A 69 5.12 11.97 5.27
CA ASN A 69 4.01 12.82 5.71
C ASN A 69 4.03 13.09 7.23
N ALA A 70 4.49 12.13 8.03
CA ALA A 70 4.66 12.28 9.47
C ALA A 70 5.93 13.06 9.86
N GLY A 71 6.75 13.51 8.90
CA GLY A 71 7.99 14.22 9.14
C GLY A 71 9.08 13.36 9.79
N VAL A 72 8.96 12.03 9.73
CA VAL A 72 9.98 11.08 10.23
C VAL A 72 10.98 10.71 9.14
N ASP A 73 11.17 11.63 8.18
CA ASP A 73 12.20 11.53 7.17
C ASP A 73 13.56 11.60 7.88
N LEU A 74 14.12 10.43 8.18
CA LEU A 74 15.54 10.29 8.45
C LEU A 74 16.22 10.58 7.13
N GLY A 75 16.32 11.87 6.80
CA GLY A 75 17.10 12.31 5.66
C GLY A 75 18.40 11.54 5.73
N ASP A 76 18.68 10.76 4.68
CA ASP A 76 20.00 10.19 4.47
C ASP A 76 20.94 11.35 4.74
N SER A 77 21.64 11.28 5.88
CA SER A 77 22.56 12.31 6.27
C SER A 77 23.75 12.12 5.34
N ASN A 78 23.55 12.51 4.08
CA ASN A 78 24.57 13.10 3.25
C ASN A 78 25.03 14.32 4.05
N ASP A 79 25.96 14.05 4.94
CA ASP A 79 26.62 14.94 5.86
C ASP A 79 27.59 15.84 5.10
N GLY A 80 27.09 16.55 4.08
CA GLY A 80 27.63 17.81 3.58
C GLY A 80 29.14 17.88 3.32
N TYR A 81 29.82 16.76 3.03
CA TYR A 81 31.29 16.74 2.91
C TYR A 81 31.82 17.22 1.55
N TYR A 82 31.04 17.99 0.81
CA TYR A 82 31.51 18.78 -0.33
C TYR A 82 30.85 20.17 -0.30
N SER A 83 31.54 21.12 0.30
CA SER A 83 31.26 22.56 0.12
C SER A 83 31.85 23.05 -1.21
N ASP A 84 30.95 23.67 -1.98
CA ASP A 84 31.10 24.85 -2.85
C ASP A 84 32.15 24.88 -3.96
N GLU A 85 31.69 24.75 -5.21
CA GLU A 85 32.04 25.70 -6.28
C GLU A 85 30.77 26.07 -7.05
N GLU A 86 30.42 27.37 -7.03
CA GLU A 86 29.29 27.94 -7.77
C GLU A 86 29.44 27.74 -9.28
N ILE A 87 28.44 27.15 -9.93
CA ILE A 87 28.16 27.43 -11.34
C ILE A 87 26.75 27.98 -11.48
N ASN A 88 26.69 29.31 -11.47
CA ASN A 88 25.62 30.08 -12.03
C ASN A 88 25.60 29.90 -13.56
N CYS A 89 24.52 29.33 -14.09
CA CYS A 89 24.13 29.56 -15.48
C CYS A 89 22.60 29.59 -15.56
N GLY A 90 22.08 30.82 -15.63
CA GLY A 90 20.66 31.13 -15.56
C GLY A 90 19.85 30.88 -16.83
N GLY A 91 18.52 31.03 -16.67
CA GLY A 91 17.68 31.77 -17.62
C GLY A 91 16.92 31.04 -18.73
N GLY A 92 15.79 30.40 -18.37
CA GLY A 92 14.49 30.33 -19.10
C GLY A 92 14.39 29.55 -20.43
N PRO A 93 13.20 29.46 -21.10
CA PRO A 93 11.81 29.40 -20.62
C PRO A 93 10.96 28.20 -21.19
N ILE A 94 9.89 27.85 -20.48
CA ILE A 94 8.53 27.37 -20.87
C ILE A 94 8.38 26.41 -22.09
N LEU A 95 7.76 25.24 -21.87
CA LEU A 95 6.87 24.62 -22.87
C LEU A 95 5.65 23.97 -22.18
N SER A 96 4.52 24.67 -22.30
CA SER A 96 3.18 24.17 -22.04
C SER A 96 2.74 23.22 -23.16
N SER A 97 2.04 22.15 -22.81
CA SER A 97 1.10 21.50 -23.73
C SER A 97 -0.12 21.04 -22.94
N GLU A 98 -1.06 21.97 -22.88
CA GLU A 98 -2.49 21.78 -22.69
C GLU A 98 -3.10 20.92 -23.81
N SER A 99 -4.01 20.01 -23.47
CA SER A 99 -5.00 19.51 -24.43
C SER A 99 -6.28 19.03 -23.72
N GLU A 100 -7.29 19.89 -23.85
CA GLU A 100 -8.74 19.68 -24.01
C GLU A 100 -9.56 18.93 -22.94
N LEU A 101 -10.32 19.75 -22.22
CA LEU A 101 -11.50 19.41 -21.44
C LEU A 101 -12.70 19.19 -22.37
N VAL A 102 -13.36 18.04 -22.25
CA VAL A 102 -14.73 17.85 -22.75
C VAL A 102 -15.67 17.83 -21.54
N ALA A 103 -16.50 18.87 -21.44
CA ALA A 103 -17.53 19.00 -20.43
C ALA A 103 -18.72 18.10 -20.76
N VAL A 104 -19.14 17.30 -19.78
CA VAL A 104 -20.53 16.83 -19.66
C VAL A 104 -20.94 17.14 -18.23
N ASP A 105 -21.94 18.03 -18.12
CA ASP A 105 -22.55 18.51 -16.90
C ASP A 105 -23.84 17.69 -16.60
N ASP A 106 -24.32 17.82 -15.37
CA ASP A 106 -25.59 17.34 -14.77
C ASP A 106 -25.72 15.83 -14.44
N ASP A 107 -25.69 15.48 -13.13
CA ASP A 107 -26.91 15.54 -12.30
C ASP A 107 -26.68 15.05 -10.85
N ALA A 108 -27.17 15.87 -9.91
CA ALA A 108 -27.67 15.57 -8.55
C ALA A 108 -26.76 14.93 -7.48
N TYR A 109 -26.35 15.79 -6.53
CA TYR A 109 -25.95 15.44 -5.18
C TYR A 109 -27.19 15.02 -4.34
N GLU A 110 -27.12 13.87 -3.68
CA GLU A 110 -27.88 13.63 -2.46
C GLU A 110 -26.87 13.44 -1.32
N GLU A 111 -26.98 14.32 -0.34
CA GLU A 111 -26.15 14.49 0.85
C GLU A 111 -26.75 13.64 1.96
N ASP A 112 -26.08 12.57 2.38
CA ASP A 112 -26.36 11.89 3.65
C ASP A 112 -25.13 12.00 4.55
N ASP A 113 -25.08 13.12 5.27
CA ASP A 113 -24.19 13.36 6.40
C ASP A 113 -24.59 12.50 7.61
N TYR A 114 -23.72 11.57 8.04
CA TYR A 114 -23.43 11.35 9.46
C TYR A 114 -22.25 10.37 9.66
N TYR A 115 -21.03 10.87 9.85
CA TYR A 115 -19.96 10.06 10.45
C TYR A 115 -19.52 10.65 11.79
N ASP A 116 -20.01 10.01 12.85
CA ASP A 116 -19.48 10.14 14.21
C ASP A 116 -18.34 9.11 14.42
N ARG A 117 -17.12 9.65 14.47
CA ARG A 117 -16.01 9.29 15.37
C ARG A 117 -15.83 7.81 15.78
N SER A 118 -14.94 7.10 15.07
CA SER A 118 -13.94 6.23 15.73
C SER A 118 -12.76 5.92 14.80
N GLY A 119 -11.82 6.87 14.72
CA GLY A 119 -10.45 6.53 14.34
C GLY A 119 -9.81 5.74 15.47
N SER A 120 -9.67 4.42 15.30
CA SER A 120 -8.62 3.59 15.92
C SER A 120 -8.60 2.11 15.50
N GLU A 121 -9.36 1.64 14.49
CA GLU A 121 -9.32 0.21 14.13
C GLU A 121 -8.34 -0.15 13.00
N LEU A 122 -7.66 0.84 12.40
CA LEU A 122 -6.66 0.64 11.33
C LEU A 122 -5.40 -0.17 11.74
N PHE A 123 -5.29 -0.61 12.99
CA PHE A 123 -4.18 -1.45 13.45
C PHE A 123 -4.61 -2.81 14.01
N SER A 124 -5.90 -3.14 14.05
CA SER A 124 -6.35 -4.40 14.68
C SER A 124 -6.64 -5.55 13.71
N HIS A 125 -6.49 -5.37 12.40
CA HIS A 125 -6.87 -6.42 11.45
C HIS A 125 -5.74 -6.86 10.51
N PHE A 126 -4.49 -6.80 10.97
CA PHE A 126 -3.40 -7.55 10.34
C PHE A 126 -2.98 -8.67 11.29
N PHE A 127 -3.60 -9.83 11.10
CA PHE A 127 -3.49 -11.09 11.86
C PHE A 127 -4.16 -11.12 13.26
N CYS A 128 -5.34 -11.76 13.26
CA CYS A 128 -6.19 -12.19 14.38
C CYS A 128 -7.13 -11.16 15.00
#